data_AF-A0A661PAW5-F1
#
_entry.id   AF-A0A661PAW5-F1
#
_cell.length_a   1.000
_cell.length_b   1.000
_cell.length_c   1.000
_cell.angle_alpha   90.00
_cell.angle_beta   90.00
_cell.angle_gamma   90.00
#
_symmetry.space_group_name_H-M   'P 1'
#
loop_
_entity.id
_entity.type
_entity.pdbx_description
1 polymer ?
#
loop_
_entity_poly.entity_id
_entity_poly.type
_entity_poly.pdbx_seq_one_letter_code
_entity_poly.pdbx_strand_id
1 'polypeptide(L)'
;MVATGQRRLRIEVTAELATERLDRLVTREVAGMSRARAKALFSNKAVTVVDAQGRYHQATKGQRAVAGTTIELLVPPGFDQAEALADVEGAARFLEVLEETDDWVVVDKPAGVPSAPLGPDELGTIANALLARYPEMRGVGYGPR
;
A
#
# COMPACT_ATOMS: atom_id res chain seq x y z
N MET A 1 10.56 0.20 22.22
CA MET A 1 10.47 1.53 21.60
C MET A 1 9.15 1.61 20.87
N VAL A 2 8.21 2.42 21.34
CA VAL A 2 6.94 2.66 20.65
C VAL A 2 7.28 3.51 19.43
N ALA A 3 7.03 3.01 18.22
CA ALA A 3 7.25 3.77 17.00
C ALA A 3 6.31 4.99 17.01
N THR A 4 6.84 6.15 17.35
CA THR A 4 6.13 7.43 17.35
C THR A 4 5.61 7.69 15.94
N GLY A 5 4.29 7.70 15.73
CA GLY A 5 3.67 8.06 14.44
C GLY A 5 2.70 7.04 13.82
N GLN A 6 2.44 5.89 14.46
CA GLN A 6 1.47 4.93 13.95
C GLN A 6 0.04 5.47 14.10
N ARG A 7 -0.73 5.53 13.01
CA ARG A 7 -2.10 6.08 13.00
C ARG A 7 -3.12 4.96 13.10
N ARG A 8 -4.07 5.09 14.04
CA ARG A 8 -5.21 4.18 14.14
C ARG A 8 -6.40 4.77 13.41
N LEU A 9 -6.98 4.01 12.48
CA LEU A 9 -8.22 4.35 11.81
C LEU A 9 -9.31 3.36 12.20
N ARG A 10 -10.55 3.85 12.28
CA ARG A 10 -11.72 3.07 12.63
C ARG A 10 -12.79 3.23 11.57
N ILE A 11 -13.42 2.11 11.21
CA ILE A 11 -14.57 2.06 10.33
C ILE A 11 -15.67 1.33 11.10
N GLU A 12 -16.74 2.03 11.42
CA GLU A 12 -17.94 1.41 12.00
C GLU A 12 -18.72 0.73 10.88
N VAL A 13 -19.03 -0.56 11.05
CA VAL A 13 -19.74 -1.33 10.03
C VAL A 13 -21.24 -1.19 10.25
N THR A 14 -21.90 -0.38 9.42
CA THR A 14 -23.36 -0.29 9.36
C THR A 14 -23.96 -1.47 8.56
N ALA A 15 -25.28 -1.58 8.54
CA ALA A 15 -25.98 -2.65 7.80
C ALA A 15 -25.68 -2.62 6.30
N GLU A 16 -25.51 -1.43 5.73
CA GLU A 16 -25.20 -1.20 4.31
C GLU A 16 -23.79 -1.71 3.98
N LEU A 17 -22.84 -1.54 4.91
CA LEU A 17 -21.44 -1.93 4.75
C LEU A 17 -21.22 -3.43 4.95
N ALA A 18 -22.12 -4.12 5.67
CA ALA A 18 -22.04 -5.54 6.01
C ALA A 18 -22.13 -6.50 4.80
N THR A 19 -22.34 -5.97 3.59
CA THR A 19 -22.40 -6.77 2.36
C THR A 19 -21.05 -6.96 1.68
N GLU A 20 -20.01 -6.24 2.12
CA GLU A 20 -18.72 -6.19 1.44
C GLU A 20 -17.61 -7.00 2.11
N ARG A 21 -16.60 -7.32 1.31
CA ARG A 21 -15.35 -7.87 1.81
C ARG A 21 -14.55 -6.76 2.48
N LEU A 22 -13.87 -7.08 3.58
CA LEU A 22 -13.10 -6.11 4.38
C LEU A 22 -12.04 -5.38 3.55
N ASP A 23 -11.39 -6.06 2.59
CA ASP A 23 -10.40 -5.43 1.71
C ASP A 23 -10.96 -4.32 0.81
N ARG A 24 -12.16 -4.54 0.27
CA ARG A 24 -12.88 -3.53 -0.52
C ARG A 24 -13.37 -2.40 0.37
N LEU A 25 -13.95 -2.73 1.51
CA LEU A 25 -14.46 -1.75 2.46
C LEU A 25 -13.35 -0.80 2.94
N VAL A 26 -12.19 -1.33 3.33
CA VAL A 26 -11.02 -0.52 3.73
C VAL A 26 -10.54 0.39 2.61
N THR A 27 -10.50 -0.10 1.37
CA THR A 27 -10.09 0.71 0.20
C THR A 27 -11.08 1.85 -0.06
N ARG A 28 -12.38 1.64 0.17
CA ARG A 28 -13.42 2.65 -0.07
C ARG A 28 -13.50 3.70 1.04
N GLU A 29 -13.52 3.27 2.30
CA GLU A 29 -13.77 4.16 3.43
C GLU A 29 -12.53 4.96 3.85
N VAL A 30 -11.33 4.49 3.51
CA VAL A 30 -10.09 5.19 3.85
C VAL A 30 -9.60 5.98 2.66
N ALA A 31 -9.74 7.30 2.73
CA ALA A 31 -9.23 8.22 1.71
C ALA A 31 -7.73 7.96 1.42
N GLY A 32 -7.40 7.86 0.12
CA GLY A 32 -6.03 7.59 -0.34
C GLY A 32 -5.54 6.14 -0.19
N MET A 33 -6.38 5.23 0.33
CA MET A 33 -6.04 3.82 0.45
C MET A 33 -6.07 3.13 -0.92
N SER A 34 -4.92 2.72 -1.43
CA SER A 34 -4.86 1.89 -2.64
C SER A 34 -5.15 0.42 -2.32
N ARG A 35 -5.55 -0.36 -3.32
CA ARG A 35 -5.75 -1.82 -3.16
C ARG A 35 -4.47 -2.54 -2.72
N ALA A 36 -3.31 -2.11 -3.22
CA ALA A 36 -2.02 -2.70 -2.86
C ALA A 36 -1.67 -2.39 -1.39
N ARG A 37 -1.90 -1.16 -0.95
CA ARG A 37 -1.74 -0.74 0.44
C ARG A 37 -2.70 -1.48 1.38
N ALA A 38 -3.98 -1.57 1.04
CA ALA A 38 -4.93 -2.36 1.82
C ALA A 38 -4.45 -3.82 1.96
N LYS A 39 -4.01 -4.45 0.85
CA LYS A 39 -3.45 -5.81 0.88
C LYS A 39 -2.26 -5.91 1.83
N ALA A 40 -1.32 -4.95 1.79
CA ALA A 40 -0.16 -4.93 2.67
C ALA A 40 -0.57 -4.85 4.16
N LEU A 41 -1.57 -4.05 4.51
CA LEU A 41 -2.09 -3.99 5.89
C LEU A 41 -2.63 -5.34 6.37
N PHE A 42 -3.42 -6.05 5.54
CA PHE A 42 -3.91 -7.39 5.90
C PHE A 42 -2.76 -8.40 6.01
N SER A 43 -1.81 -8.38 5.09
CA SER A 43 -0.63 -9.27 5.12
C SER A 43 0.23 -9.05 6.36
N ASN A 44 0.37 -7.80 6.81
CA ASN A 44 1.14 -7.42 7.99
C ASN A 44 0.36 -7.53 9.31
N LYS A 45 -0.83 -8.18 9.29
CA LYS A 45 -1.72 -8.30 10.46
C LYS A 45 -2.12 -6.97 11.10
N ALA A 46 -2.09 -5.87 10.33
CA ALA A 46 -2.40 -4.52 10.80
C ALA A 46 -3.90 -4.18 10.75
N VAL A 47 -4.77 -5.17 10.53
CA VAL A 47 -6.23 -5.02 10.46
C VAL A 47 -6.88 -5.95 11.47
N THR A 48 -7.75 -5.40 12.31
CA THR A 48 -8.52 -6.16 13.32
C THR A 48 -10.00 -5.81 13.24
N VAL A 49 -10.85 -6.73 13.66
CA VAL A 49 -12.29 -6.50 13.84
C VAL A 49 -12.60 -6.56 15.33
N VAL A 50 -13.25 -5.53 15.85
CA VAL A 50 -13.80 -5.48 17.19
C VAL A 50 -15.28 -5.85 17.09
N ASP A 51 -15.68 -6.94 17.76
CA ASP A 51 -17.08 -7.36 17.79
C ASP A 51 -17.94 -6.49 18.72
N ALA A 52 -19.25 -6.71 18.70
CA ALA A 52 -20.20 -5.96 19.53
C ALA A 52 -19.98 -6.15 21.05
N GLN A 53 -19.21 -7.17 21.46
CA GLN A 53 -18.80 -7.41 22.84
C GLN A 53 -17.45 -6.78 23.17
N GLY A 54 -16.83 -6.04 22.24
CA GLY A 54 -15.55 -5.37 22.43
C GLY A 54 -14.33 -6.29 22.28
N ARG A 55 -14.49 -7.52 21.77
CA ARG A 55 -13.37 -8.46 21.59
C ARG A 55 -12.70 -8.25 20.25
N TYR A 56 -11.37 -8.32 20.25
CA TYR A 56 -10.53 -8.15 19.08
C TYR A 56 -10.30 -9.47 18.36
N HIS A 57 -10.52 -9.46 17.05
CA HIS A 57 -10.29 -10.60 16.15
C HIS A 57 -9.35 -10.17 15.03
N GLN A 58 -8.40 -11.02 14.67
CA GLN A 58 -7.55 -10.76 13.52
C GLN A 58 -8.39 -10.82 12.24
N ALA A 59 -8.39 -9.72 11.48
CA ALA A 59 -9.14 -9.67 10.24
C ALA A 59 -8.43 -10.44 9.14
N THR A 60 -9.18 -11.12 8.28
CA THR A 60 -8.66 -11.67 7.03
C THR A 60 -9.15 -10.85 5.84
N LYS A 61 -8.31 -10.73 4.81
CA LYS A 61 -8.59 -9.92 3.62
C LYS A 61 -9.95 -10.24 2.97
N GLY A 62 -10.30 -11.52 2.89
CA GLY A 62 -11.52 -12.01 2.23
C GLY A 62 -12.76 -12.11 3.12
N GLN A 63 -12.62 -11.81 4.42
CA GLN A 63 -13.74 -11.82 5.36
C GLN A 63 -14.81 -10.81 4.93
N ARG A 64 -16.08 -11.14 5.17
CA ARG A 64 -17.20 -10.20 4.99
C ARG A 64 -17.38 -9.35 6.23
N ALA A 65 -17.70 -8.08 6.03
CA ALA A 65 -18.04 -7.16 7.11
C ALA A 65 -19.32 -7.62 7.82
N VAL A 66 -19.42 -7.35 9.13
CA VAL A 66 -20.59 -7.72 9.94
C VAL A 66 -21.11 -6.45 10.61
N ALA A 67 -22.40 -6.17 10.46
CA ALA A 67 -23.03 -4.99 11.04
C ALA A 67 -22.83 -4.93 12.57
N GLY A 68 -22.59 -3.74 13.11
CA GLY A 68 -22.33 -3.52 14.53
C GLY A 68 -20.91 -3.90 14.99
N THR A 69 -20.02 -4.26 14.07
CA THR A 69 -18.58 -4.42 14.36
C THR A 69 -17.80 -3.17 13.99
N THR A 70 -16.59 -3.01 14.54
CA THR A 70 -15.66 -1.94 14.17
C THR A 70 -14.40 -2.53 13.56
N ILE A 71 -14.01 -2.06 12.39
CA ILE A 71 -12.73 -2.42 11.78
C ILE A 71 -11.69 -1.42 12.27
N GLU A 72 -10.62 -1.90 12.90
CA GLU A 72 -9.47 -1.08 13.27
C GLU A 72 -8.28 -1.37 12.35
N LEU A 73 -7.72 -0.31 11.80
CA LEU A 73 -6.51 -0.32 10.98
C LEU A 73 -5.37 0.33 11.76
N LEU A 74 -4.25 -0.35 11.85
CA LEU A 74 -3.01 0.19 12.41
C LEU A 74 -2.07 0.58 11.26
N VAL A 75 -2.21 1.81 10.80
CA VAL A 75 -1.44 2.31 9.65
C VAL A 75 -0.04 2.71 10.09
N PRO A 76 1.03 2.12 9.52
CA PRO A 76 2.40 2.51 9.79
C PRO A 76 2.67 3.99 9.48
N PRO A 77 3.63 4.65 10.16
CA PRO A 77 4.08 5.99 9.77
C PRO A 77 4.53 6.01 8.30
N GLY A 78 4.25 7.09 7.57
CA GLY A 78 4.71 7.28 6.18
C GLY A 78 4.08 6.37 5.13
N PHE A 79 3.12 5.52 5.51
CA PHE A 79 2.49 4.55 4.61
C PHE A 79 1.73 5.20 3.43
N ASP A 80 1.22 6.42 3.62
CA ASP A 80 0.58 7.25 2.61
C ASP A 80 1.57 8.08 1.77
N GLN A 81 2.83 8.17 2.20
CA GLN A 81 3.89 9.00 1.61
C GLN A 81 5.02 8.15 0.99
N ALA A 82 4.73 6.92 0.57
CA ALA A 82 5.73 6.02 -0.01
C ALA A 82 6.21 6.51 -1.39
N GLU A 83 7.06 7.54 -1.40
CA GLU A 83 7.80 7.98 -2.58
C GLU A 83 8.93 7.01 -2.89
N ALA A 84 9.25 6.88 -4.18
CA ALA A 84 10.43 6.14 -4.58
C ALA A 84 11.71 6.88 -4.12
N LEU A 85 12.65 6.09 -3.62
CA LEU A 85 14.04 6.47 -3.41
C LEU A 85 14.91 5.86 -4.50
N ALA A 86 16.01 6.54 -4.86
CA ALA A 86 16.96 6.02 -5.83
C ALA A 86 17.64 4.75 -5.28
N ASP A 87 17.53 3.65 -6.02
CA ASP A 87 18.16 2.36 -5.74
C ASP A 87 19.17 1.99 -6.83
N VAL A 88 20.43 2.42 -6.65
CA VAL A 88 21.52 2.19 -7.62
C VAL A 88 21.82 0.69 -7.77
N GLU A 89 21.78 -0.07 -6.67
CA GLU A 89 22.03 -1.51 -6.69
C GLU A 89 20.89 -2.26 -7.40
N GLY A 90 19.64 -1.87 -7.14
CA GLY A 90 18.47 -2.41 -7.82
C GLY A 90 18.49 -2.12 -9.32
N ALA A 91 18.85 -0.89 -9.71
CA ALA A 91 19.03 -0.51 -11.11
C ALA A 91 20.07 -1.38 -11.81
N ALA A 92 21.22 -1.62 -11.18
CA ALA A 92 22.24 -2.50 -11.73
C ALA A 92 21.82 -3.99 -11.79
N ARG A 93 20.96 -4.42 -10.86
CA ARG A 93 20.60 -5.84 -10.69
C ARG A 93 19.47 -6.30 -11.60
N PHE A 94 18.45 -5.48 -11.83
CA PHE A 94 17.21 -5.95 -12.47
C PHE A 94 16.52 -4.94 -13.40
N LEU A 95 17.09 -3.75 -13.65
CA LEU A 95 16.47 -2.78 -14.56
C LEU A 95 16.96 -3.00 -16.00
N GLU A 96 16.11 -3.61 -16.82
CA GLU A 96 16.36 -3.80 -18.24
C GLU A 96 15.54 -2.77 -19.05
N VAL A 97 16.23 -1.89 -19.77
CA VAL A 97 15.62 -0.89 -20.64
C VAL A 97 15.50 -1.46 -22.05
N LEU A 98 14.27 -1.57 -22.54
CA LEU A 98 13.97 -2.04 -23.90
C LEU A 98 14.02 -0.90 -24.91
N GLU A 99 13.55 0.28 -24.51
CA GLU A 99 13.52 1.48 -25.34
C GLU A 99 13.48 2.73 -24.45
N GLU A 100 14.16 3.80 -24.87
CA GLU A 100 14.17 5.09 -24.16
C GLU A 100 14.17 6.27 -25.12
N THR A 101 13.49 7.34 -24.72
CA THR A 101 13.42 8.64 -25.38
C THR A 101 13.51 9.74 -24.32
N ASP A 102 13.56 11.00 -24.76
CA ASP A 102 13.53 12.15 -23.84
C ASP A 102 12.22 12.23 -23.02
N ASP A 103 11.12 11.62 -23.50
CA ASP A 103 9.80 11.73 -22.89
C ASP A 103 9.38 10.47 -22.10
N TRP A 104 9.93 9.29 -22.42
CA TRP A 104 9.50 8.02 -21.83
C TRP A 104 10.55 6.92 -21.92
N VAL A 105 10.39 5.91 -21.05
CA VAL A 105 11.19 4.68 -21.02
C VAL A 105 10.28 3.46 -20.96
N VAL A 106 10.64 2.40 -21.70
CA VAL A 106 10.03 1.08 -21.63
C VAL A 106 11.04 0.13 -21.01
N VAL A 107 10.61 -0.59 -19.97
CA VAL A 107 11.45 -1.53 -19.24
C VAL A 107 10.83 -2.92 -19.23
N ASP A 108 11.67 -3.95 -19.32
CA ASP A 108 11.22 -5.31 -19.04
C ASP A 108 11.14 -5.52 -17.52
N LYS A 109 9.92 -5.65 -17.01
CA LYS A 109 9.70 -5.80 -15.57
C LYS A 109 9.79 -7.29 -15.20
N PRO A 110 10.81 -7.73 -14.45
CA PRO A 110 10.89 -9.11 -14.02
C PRO A 110 9.73 -9.50 -13.08
N ALA A 111 9.41 -10.79 -13.10
CA ALA A 111 8.48 -11.39 -12.15
C ALA A 111 9.03 -11.25 -10.72
N GLY A 112 8.14 -11.00 -9.75
CA GLY A 112 8.51 -10.85 -8.34
C GLY A 112 9.04 -9.47 -7.94
N VAL A 113 9.44 -8.61 -8.89
CA VAL A 113 9.83 -7.22 -8.58
C VAL A 113 8.58 -6.32 -8.51
N PRO A 114 8.32 -5.66 -7.37
CA PRO A 114 7.21 -4.71 -7.23
C PRO A 114 7.40 -3.50 -8.15
N SER A 115 6.31 -2.90 -8.61
CA SER A 115 6.39 -1.74 -9.48
C SER A 115 6.71 -0.45 -8.74
N ALA A 116 6.22 -0.29 -7.51
CA ALA A 116 6.40 0.90 -6.70
C ALA A 116 6.43 0.52 -5.21
N PRO A 117 7.10 1.33 -4.35
CA PRO A 117 7.10 1.11 -2.92
C PRO A 117 5.71 1.31 -2.33
N LEU A 118 5.40 0.57 -1.26
CA LEU A 118 4.18 0.69 -0.47
C LEU A 118 4.45 1.28 0.91
N GLY A 119 5.70 1.26 1.37
CA GLY A 119 6.15 1.89 2.61
C GLY A 119 7.27 2.92 2.39
N PRO A 120 7.57 3.71 3.43
CA PRO A 120 8.75 4.57 3.43
C PRO A 120 10.02 3.71 3.36
N ASP A 121 11.06 4.25 2.73
CA ASP A 121 12.39 3.65 2.63
C ASP A 121 12.44 2.25 1.97
N GLU A 122 11.34 1.79 1.35
CA GLU A 122 11.30 0.55 0.59
C GLU A 122 12.10 0.71 -0.72
N LEU A 123 13.06 -0.20 -0.93
CA LEU A 123 13.89 -0.32 -2.12
C LEU A 123 13.54 -1.61 -2.89
N GLY A 124 14.20 -1.84 -4.03
CA GLY A 124 14.00 -3.06 -4.81
C GLY A 124 12.72 -3.08 -5.65
N THR A 125 12.13 -1.91 -5.93
CA THR A 125 11.01 -1.77 -6.87
C THR A 125 11.46 -1.14 -8.19
N ILE A 126 10.66 -1.27 -9.25
CA ILE A 126 10.95 -0.63 -10.54
C ILE A 126 11.03 0.90 -10.41
N ALA A 127 10.12 1.52 -9.68
CA ALA A 127 10.16 2.96 -9.46
C ALA A 127 11.47 3.41 -8.76
N ASN A 128 11.99 2.61 -7.82
CA ASN A 128 13.27 2.92 -7.16
C ASN A 128 14.45 2.85 -8.14
N ALA A 129 14.48 1.80 -8.95
CA ALA A 129 15.52 1.56 -9.95
C ALA A 129 15.48 2.62 -11.07
N LEU A 130 14.28 2.94 -11.58
CA LEU A 130 14.08 4.01 -12.55
C LEU A 130 14.55 5.35 -12.01
N LEU A 131 14.20 5.69 -10.78
CA LEU A 131 14.61 6.96 -10.17
C LEU A 131 16.14 7.06 -9.97
N ALA A 132 16.83 5.93 -9.80
CA ALA A 132 18.28 5.91 -9.73
C ALA A 132 18.95 6.25 -11.07
N ARG A 133 18.34 5.81 -12.19
CA ARG A 133 18.85 6.02 -13.54
C ARG A 133 18.36 7.32 -14.18
N TYR A 134 17.13 7.72 -13.86
CA TYR A 134 16.43 8.90 -14.37
C TYR A 134 15.91 9.76 -13.20
N PRO A 135 16.78 10.52 -12.50
CA PRO A 135 16.38 11.34 -11.36
C PRO A 135 15.26 12.35 -11.66
N GLU A 136 15.17 12.79 -12.91
CA GLU A 136 14.13 13.68 -13.44
C GLU A 136 12.72 13.07 -13.39
N MET A 137 12.58 11.74 -13.28
CA MET A 137 11.29 11.07 -13.10
C MET A 137 10.69 11.28 -11.70
N ARG A 138 11.34 12.03 -10.81
CA ARG A 138 10.80 12.33 -9.49
C ARG A 138 9.43 13.02 -9.61
N GLY A 139 8.43 12.46 -8.92
CA GLY A 139 7.06 12.96 -8.94
C GLY A 139 6.18 12.40 -10.07
N VAL A 140 6.75 11.64 -11.02
CA VAL A 140 5.97 10.93 -12.05
C VAL A 140 5.18 9.78 -11.41
N GLY A 141 3.92 9.60 -11.85
CA GLY A 141 3.04 8.52 -11.40
C GLY A 141 2.13 8.84 -10.22
N TYR A 142 2.28 10.02 -9.61
CA TYR A 142 1.35 10.54 -8.61
C TYR A 142 0.24 11.36 -9.28
N GLY A 143 -0.97 10.82 -9.30
CA GLY A 143 -2.17 11.55 -9.71
C GLY A 143 -3.41 10.91 -9.08
N PRO A 144 -4.38 11.69 -8.56
CA PRO A 144 -5.67 11.15 -8.21
C PRO A 144 -6.29 10.53 -9.47
N ARG A 145 -6.71 9.26 -9.36
CA ARG A 145 -7.58 8.62 -10.33
C ARG A 145 -9.01 8.70 -9.83
#